data_AF-A0A443QGM9-F1
#
_entry.id   AF-A0A443QGM9-F1
#
_cell.length_a   1.000
_cell.length_b   1.000
_cell.length_c   1.000
_cell.angle_alpha   90.00
_cell.angle_beta   90.00
_cell.angle_gamma   90.00
#
_symmetry.space_group_name_H-M   'P 1'
#
loop_
_entity.id
_entity.type
_entity.pdbx_description
1 polymer ?
#
loop_
_entity_poly.entity_id
_entity_poly.type
_entity_poly.pdbx_seq_one_letter_code
_entity_poly.pdbx_strand_id
1 'polypeptide(L)'
;VMDEYRNTQVMEFGAVNITGFKILQTNSAEFRQFANFWRKADNKRQLGGDDHISADAALMYDGTKVILDAFNRMLNKDPNLFRNNFRRGEVYNNDSRGIDCRGAFRWEHGEKIIAGLKATSIKGLTGQISFDEHGFRHNFSIDIVKMTINSEMTKIAQWSEKEGISLVPAKYYRIPTDSQILNKTFIVTSIL
;
A
#
# COMPACT_ATOMS: atom_id res chain seq x y z
N VAL A 1 -9.54 -5.35 9.51
CA VAL A 1 -9.02 -4.50 8.41
C VAL A 1 -10.18 -4.25 7.46
N MET A 2 -10.46 -3.02 7.02
CA MET A 2 -11.67 -2.68 6.24
C MET A 2 -11.73 -3.30 4.81
N ASP A 3 -10.75 -4.13 4.45
CA ASP A 3 -10.74 -4.87 3.18
C ASP A 3 -11.79 -6.01 3.18
N GLU A 4 -12.22 -6.50 4.35
CA GLU A 4 -13.18 -7.62 4.50
C GLU A 4 -14.65 -7.28 4.22
N TYR A 5 -15.04 -6.00 4.23
CA TYR A 5 -16.45 -5.57 4.09
C TYR A 5 -16.83 -5.07 2.69
N ARG A 6 -15.99 -5.29 1.68
CA ARG A 6 -16.09 -4.59 0.38
C ARG A 6 -17.06 -5.19 -0.64
N ASN A 7 -17.33 -6.49 -0.59
CA ASN A 7 -18.34 -7.13 -1.44
C ASN A 7 -19.71 -7.23 -0.78
N THR A 8 -19.82 -6.81 0.47
CA THR A 8 -21.11 -6.52 1.06
C THR A 8 -21.48 -5.13 0.54
N GLN A 9 -22.49 -5.05 -0.34
CA GLN A 9 -23.22 -3.81 -0.51
C GLN A 9 -23.81 -3.49 0.87
N VAL A 10 -23.05 -2.81 1.72
CA VAL A 10 -23.64 -2.11 2.85
C VAL A 10 -24.48 -1.05 2.16
N MET A 11 -25.77 -1.33 2.00
CA MET A 11 -26.75 -0.33 1.64
C MET A 11 -26.80 0.63 2.83
N GLU A 12 -25.84 1.54 2.85
CA GLU A 12 -25.80 2.59 3.85
C GLU A 12 -26.87 3.59 3.45
N PHE A 13 -28.02 3.42 4.08
CA PHE A 13 -28.94 4.52 4.31
C PHE A 13 -28.09 5.69 4.80
N GLY A 14 -28.06 6.81 4.07
CA GLY A 14 -27.15 7.95 4.22
C GLY A 14 -27.25 8.74 5.55
N ALA A 15 -27.49 8.05 6.66
CA ALA A 15 -27.65 8.54 8.01
C ALA A 15 -26.39 8.34 8.88
N VAL A 16 -25.34 7.68 8.38
CA VAL A 16 -24.12 7.39 9.14
C VAL A 16 -22.90 8.09 8.54
N ASN A 17 -22.11 8.75 9.40
CA ASN A 17 -20.81 9.30 9.00
C ASN A 17 -19.73 8.23 9.18
N ILE A 18 -19.22 7.70 8.06
CA ILE A 18 -18.11 6.73 8.08
C ILE A 18 -16.80 7.39 7.70
N THR A 19 -15.80 7.21 8.56
CA THR A 19 -14.42 7.62 8.32
C THR A 19 -13.49 6.42 8.38
N GLY A 20 -12.40 6.50 7.63
CA GLY A 20 -11.40 5.44 7.57
C GLY A 20 -10.02 5.98 7.21
N PHE A 21 -9.06 5.06 7.17
CA PHE A 21 -7.67 5.35 6.86
C PHE A 21 -7.26 4.66 5.57
N LYS A 22 -6.42 5.34 4.77
CA LYS A 22 -5.88 4.81 3.52
C LYS A 22 -4.39 5.10 3.46
N ILE A 23 -3.58 4.05 3.38
CA ILE A 23 -2.12 4.18 3.25
C ILE A 23 -1.65 4.31 1.79
N LEU A 24 -2.45 3.82 0.83
CA LEU A 24 -2.08 3.84 -0.58
C LEU A 24 -2.13 5.26 -1.16
N GLN A 25 -1.05 5.65 -1.83
CA GLN A 25 -0.90 6.96 -2.48
C GLN A 25 -1.45 6.93 -3.90
N THR A 26 -2.79 6.89 -4.00
CA THR A 26 -3.52 6.70 -5.28
C THR A 26 -3.26 7.79 -6.33
N ASN A 27 -2.82 8.97 -5.91
CA ASN A 27 -2.52 10.10 -6.79
C ASN A 27 -1.10 10.04 -7.39
N SER A 28 -0.23 9.16 -6.89
CA SER A 28 1.15 9.04 -7.36
C SER A 28 1.21 8.47 -8.80
N ALA A 29 2.24 8.85 -9.55
CA ALA A 29 2.47 8.29 -10.89
C ALA A 29 2.78 6.78 -10.81
N GLU A 30 3.57 6.40 -9.81
CA GLU A 30 3.94 5.01 -9.52
C GLU A 30 2.71 4.14 -9.25
N PHE A 31 1.78 4.59 -8.41
CA PHE A 31 0.54 3.86 -8.16
C PHE A 31 -0.29 3.70 -9.43
N ARG A 32 -0.46 4.76 -10.22
CA ARG A 32 -1.24 4.70 -11.46
C ARG A 32 -0.63 3.74 -12.48
N GLN A 33 0.70 3.70 -12.58
CA GLN A 33 1.40 2.75 -13.44
C GLN A 33 1.18 1.31 -12.96
N PHE A 34 1.34 1.05 -11.66
CA PHE A 34 1.14 -0.27 -11.08
C PHE A 34 -0.32 -0.73 -11.20
N ALA A 35 -1.30 0.14 -10.92
CA ALA A 35 -2.72 -0.17 -11.06
C ALA A 35 -3.09 -0.55 -12.51
N ASN A 36 -2.53 0.15 -13.49
CA ASN A 36 -2.73 -0.19 -14.91
C ASN A 36 -2.14 -1.56 -15.28
N PHE A 37 -0.99 -1.93 -14.71
CA PHE A 37 -0.41 -3.25 -14.87
C PHE A 37 -1.23 -4.32 -14.15
N TRP A 38 -1.62 -4.06 -12.90
CA TRP A 38 -2.41 -4.93 -12.05
C TRP A 38 -3.75 -5.32 -12.69
N ARG A 39 -4.47 -4.34 -13.25
CA ARG A 39 -5.74 -4.57 -13.95
C ARG A 39 -5.60 -5.44 -15.20
N LYS A 40 -4.42 -5.42 -15.84
CA LYS A 40 -4.12 -6.22 -17.03
C LYS A 40 -3.55 -7.60 -16.68
N ALA A 41 -3.21 -7.85 -15.42
CA ALA A 41 -2.66 -9.14 -15.00
C ALA A 41 -3.73 -10.23 -15.14
N ASP A 42 -3.35 -11.37 -15.70
CA ASP A 42 -4.28 -12.45 -16.07
C ASP A 42 -5.00 -13.02 -14.82
N ASN A 43 -6.32 -12.86 -14.79
CA ASN A 43 -7.23 -13.32 -13.73
C ASN A 43 -7.09 -14.82 -13.42
N LYS A 44 -6.50 -15.61 -14.33
CA LYS A 44 -6.29 -17.06 -14.17
C LYS A 44 -5.47 -17.45 -12.94
N ARG A 45 -4.63 -16.54 -12.42
CA ARG A 45 -3.83 -16.80 -11.22
C ARG A 45 -4.46 -16.27 -9.92
N GLN A 46 -5.61 -15.59 -9.99
CA GLN A 46 -6.27 -14.94 -8.83
C GLN A 46 -5.37 -13.97 -8.04
N LEU A 47 -4.23 -13.56 -8.61
CA LEU A 47 -3.24 -12.68 -7.99
C LEU A 47 -3.35 -11.24 -8.51
N GLY A 48 -4.37 -10.92 -9.31
CA GLY A 48 -4.55 -9.61 -9.94
C GLY A 48 -5.76 -9.60 -10.88
N GLY A 49 -6.12 -8.40 -11.35
CA GLY A 49 -7.23 -8.16 -12.27
C GLY A 49 -8.56 -7.71 -11.64
N ASP A 50 -8.53 -7.34 -10.36
CA ASP A 50 -9.51 -6.42 -9.75
C ASP A 50 -9.11 -4.97 -10.06
N ASP A 51 -10.08 -4.05 -10.10
CA ASP A 51 -9.85 -2.61 -10.17
C ASP A 51 -9.20 -2.06 -8.89
N HIS A 52 -9.16 -2.87 -7.83
CA HIS A 52 -8.63 -2.52 -6.52
C HIS A 52 -7.35 -3.27 -6.16
N ILE A 53 -6.50 -2.60 -5.37
CA ILE A 53 -5.27 -3.16 -4.80
C ILE A 53 -5.40 -3.09 -3.28
N SER A 54 -5.28 -4.23 -2.60
CA SER A 54 -5.32 -4.28 -1.13
C SER A 54 -4.08 -3.64 -0.52
N ALA A 55 -4.18 -3.24 0.76
CA ALA A 55 -3.02 -2.72 1.48
C ALA A 55 -1.90 -3.77 1.57
N ASP A 56 -2.26 -5.05 1.79
CA ASP A 56 -1.29 -6.14 1.87
C ASP A 56 -0.56 -6.37 0.56
N ALA A 57 -1.26 -6.35 -0.59
CA ALA A 57 -0.63 -6.48 -1.90
C ALA A 57 0.31 -5.32 -2.19
N ALA A 58 -0.10 -4.09 -1.83
CA ALA A 58 0.75 -2.91 -1.98
C ALA A 58 2.00 -2.99 -1.09
N LEU A 59 1.86 -3.46 0.15
CA LEU A 59 2.98 -3.65 1.08
C LEU A 59 3.93 -4.77 0.63
N MET A 60 3.43 -5.84 0.01
CA MET A 60 4.26 -6.90 -0.59
C MET A 60 5.09 -6.38 -1.77
N TYR A 61 4.48 -5.58 -2.64
CA TYR A 61 5.18 -4.92 -3.74
C TYR A 61 6.28 -3.99 -3.21
N ASP A 62 5.92 -3.12 -2.27
CA ASP A 62 6.84 -2.16 -1.65
C ASP A 62 7.98 -2.88 -0.90
N GLY A 63 7.69 -3.96 -0.18
CA GLY A 63 8.68 -4.78 0.53
C GLY A 63 9.68 -5.45 -0.43
N THR A 64 9.21 -5.96 -1.55
CA THR A 64 10.08 -6.51 -2.61
C THR A 64 10.99 -5.43 -3.18
N LYS A 65 10.46 -4.22 -3.37
CA LYS A 65 11.22 -3.07 -3.86
C LYS A 65 12.31 -2.63 -2.88
N VAL A 66 12.04 -2.67 -1.58
CA VAL A 66 13.04 -2.40 -0.52
C VAL A 66 14.19 -3.41 -0.59
N ILE A 67 13.88 -4.70 -0.73
CA ILE A 67 14.90 -5.76 -0.87
C ILE A 67 15.73 -5.49 -2.13
N LEU A 68 15.08 -5.26 -3.28
CA LEU A 68 15.76 -5.00 -4.55
C LEU A 68 16.70 -3.79 -4.47
N ASP A 69 16.23 -2.67 -3.91
CA ASP A 69 17.05 -1.46 -3.73
C ASP A 69 18.29 -1.73 -2.86
N ALA A 70 18.11 -2.38 -1.71
CA ALA A 70 19.19 -2.70 -0.80
C ALA A 70 20.25 -3.60 -1.46
N PHE A 71 19.83 -4.69 -2.10
CA PHE A 71 20.76 -5.60 -2.76
C PHE A 71 21.44 -4.98 -3.97
N ASN A 72 20.75 -4.16 -4.77
CA ASN A 72 21.37 -3.42 -5.87
C ASN A 72 22.46 -2.48 -5.36
N ARG A 73 22.21 -1.71 -4.29
CA ARG A 73 23.23 -0.83 -3.68
C ARG A 73 24.42 -1.63 -3.15
N MET A 74 24.18 -2.76 -2.48
CA MET A 74 25.23 -3.62 -1.94
C MET A 74 26.10 -4.21 -3.05
N LEU A 75 25.48 -4.78 -4.09
CA LEU A 75 26.18 -5.40 -5.22
C LEU A 75 26.88 -4.40 -6.13
N ASN A 76 26.34 -3.19 -6.28
CA ASN A 76 27.03 -2.12 -7.00
C ASN A 76 28.30 -1.67 -6.27
N LYS A 77 28.29 -1.73 -4.93
CA LYS A 77 29.46 -1.40 -4.10
C LYS A 77 30.49 -2.54 -4.08
N ASP A 78 30.03 -3.78 -4.01
CA ASP A 78 30.87 -4.98 -4.05
C ASP A 78 30.18 -6.11 -4.84
N PRO A 79 30.51 -6.27 -6.14
CA PRO A 79 29.93 -7.32 -6.98
C PRO A 79 30.30 -8.74 -6.54
N ASN A 80 31.38 -8.90 -5.77
CA ASN A 80 31.86 -10.19 -5.30
C ASN A 80 31.33 -10.54 -3.90
N LEU A 81 30.48 -9.69 -3.30
CA LEU A 81 30.02 -9.82 -1.92
C LEU A 81 29.51 -11.22 -1.58
N PHE A 82 28.72 -11.83 -2.48
CA PHE A 82 28.15 -13.16 -2.27
C PHE A 82 28.79 -14.27 -3.10
N ARG A 83 29.94 -14.00 -3.75
CA ARG A 83 30.59 -14.94 -4.67
C ARG A 83 30.96 -16.26 -3.99
N ASN A 84 31.38 -16.21 -2.72
CA ASN A 84 31.75 -17.41 -1.97
C ASN A 84 30.53 -18.13 -1.38
N ASN A 85 29.41 -17.42 -1.17
CA ASN A 85 28.17 -18.00 -0.66
C ASN A 85 27.42 -18.76 -1.75
N PHE A 86 27.36 -18.24 -2.97
CA PHE A 86 26.63 -18.89 -4.07
C PHE A 86 27.60 -19.49 -5.07
N ARG A 87 27.98 -20.75 -4.84
CA ARG A 87 28.91 -21.48 -5.71
C ARG A 87 28.34 -22.85 -6.06
N ARG A 88 28.50 -23.27 -7.33
CA ARG A 88 28.05 -24.58 -7.86
C ARG A 88 26.55 -24.88 -7.66
N GLY A 89 25.70 -23.85 -7.67
CA GLY A 89 24.26 -24.00 -7.47
C GLY A 89 23.85 -24.24 -6.01
N GLU A 90 24.77 -24.06 -5.07
CA GLU A 90 24.56 -24.29 -3.65
C GLU A 90 24.88 -23.04 -2.84
N VAL A 91 24.27 -22.96 -1.66
CA VAL A 91 24.49 -21.90 -0.68
C VAL A 91 25.53 -22.38 0.32
N TYR A 92 26.50 -21.55 0.63
CA TYR A 92 27.52 -21.77 1.66
C TYR A 92 27.52 -20.59 2.64
N ASN A 93 27.70 -20.90 3.92
CA ASN A 93 27.92 -19.93 5.00
C ASN A 93 29.17 -20.34 5.76
N ASN A 94 30.25 -19.54 5.68
CA ASN A 94 31.52 -19.85 6.33
C ASN A 94 32.01 -21.30 6.05
N ASP A 95 32.11 -21.65 4.76
CA ASP A 95 32.46 -22.97 4.21
C ASP A 95 31.52 -24.14 4.55
N SER A 96 30.51 -23.93 5.38
CA SER A 96 29.46 -24.92 5.63
C SER A 96 28.37 -24.83 4.55
N ARG A 97 27.90 -25.97 4.05
CA ARG A 97 26.81 -26.03 3.06
C ARG A 97 25.48 -25.68 3.74
N GLY A 98 24.80 -24.67 3.23
CA GLY A 98 23.53 -24.17 3.71
C GLY A 98 23.64 -23.36 5.01
N ILE A 99 22.50 -23.18 5.68
CA ILE A 99 22.39 -22.61 7.01
C ILE A 99 21.95 -23.73 7.94
N ASP A 100 22.79 -24.08 8.91
CA ASP A 100 22.46 -25.10 9.90
C ASP A 100 21.56 -24.52 10.98
N CYS A 101 20.33 -25.03 11.10
CA CYS A 101 19.38 -24.62 12.13
C CYS A 101 19.72 -25.14 13.53
N ARG A 102 20.59 -26.15 13.66
CA ARG A 102 21.03 -26.71 14.94
C ARG A 102 22.31 -26.05 15.44
N GLY A 103 23.13 -25.54 14.52
CA GLY A 103 24.35 -24.81 14.80
C GLY A 103 24.09 -23.37 15.26
N ALA A 104 25.10 -22.77 15.89
CA ALA A 104 25.07 -21.38 16.34
C ALA A 104 25.58 -20.38 15.28
N PHE A 105 25.86 -20.84 14.06
CA PHE A 105 26.48 -20.01 13.02
C PHE A 105 25.46 -19.08 12.37
N ARG A 106 25.61 -17.78 12.63
CA ARG A 106 24.84 -16.71 11.98
C ARG A 106 25.29 -16.57 10.52
N TRP A 107 24.43 -15.98 9.69
CA TRP A 107 24.82 -15.62 8.32
C TRP A 107 25.89 -14.53 8.34
N GLU A 108 27.03 -14.75 7.70
CA GLU A 108 28.21 -13.86 7.77
C GLU A 108 27.93 -12.43 7.25
N HIS A 109 26.94 -12.25 6.39
CA HIS A 109 26.56 -10.93 5.86
C HIS A 109 25.31 -10.34 6.52
N GLY A 110 24.79 -10.96 7.58
CA GLY A 110 23.52 -10.55 8.21
C GLY A 110 23.50 -9.08 8.62
N GLU A 111 24.56 -8.61 9.27
CA GLU A 111 24.69 -7.20 9.68
C GLU A 111 24.75 -6.25 8.49
N LYS A 112 25.48 -6.61 7.42
CA LYS A 112 25.54 -5.81 6.19
C LYS A 112 24.18 -5.74 5.50
N ILE A 113 23.44 -6.84 5.45
CA ILE A 113 22.11 -6.91 4.84
C ILE A 113 21.13 -6.03 5.62
N ILE A 114 21.07 -6.17 6.95
CA ILE A 114 20.18 -5.34 7.79
C ILE A 114 20.54 -3.86 7.69
N ALA A 115 21.82 -3.50 7.70
CA ALA A 115 22.25 -2.13 7.50
C ALA A 115 21.84 -1.60 6.11
N GLY A 116 21.96 -2.41 5.07
CA GLY A 116 21.53 -2.08 3.70
C GLY A 116 20.03 -1.81 3.61
N LEU A 117 19.22 -2.67 4.24
CA LEU A 117 17.75 -2.53 4.31
C LEU A 117 17.33 -1.30 5.10
N LYS A 118 17.93 -1.04 6.27
CA LYS A 118 17.64 0.15 7.09
C LYS A 118 18.01 1.45 6.38
N ALA A 119 19.08 1.43 5.58
CA ALA A 119 19.51 2.59 4.79
C ALA A 119 18.63 2.85 3.54
N THR A 120 17.59 2.05 3.29
CA THR A 120 16.68 2.26 2.15
C THR A 120 15.84 3.53 2.33
N SER A 121 15.80 4.37 1.30
CA SER A 121 14.91 5.52 1.21
C SER A 121 14.37 5.63 -0.21
N ILE A 122 13.15 5.12 -0.42
CA ILE A 122 12.51 5.02 -1.74
C ILE A 122 11.05 5.47 -1.67
N LYS A 123 10.43 5.67 -2.84
CA LYS A 123 8.98 5.83 -2.97
C LYS A 123 8.37 4.52 -3.47
N GLY A 124 7.21 4.18 -2.96
CA GLY A 124 6.41 3.03 -3.37
C GLY A 124 4.91 3.36 -3.43
N LEU A 125 4.08 2.33 -3.53
CA LEU A 125 2.63 2.45 -3.61
C LEU A 125 2.03 3.06 -2.33
N THR A 126 2.68 2.82 -1.19
CA THR A 126 2.31 3.37 0.13
C THR A 126 3.03 4.69 0.45
N GLY A 127 3.67 5.33 -0.53
CA GLY A 127 4.36 6.61 -0.36
C GLY A 127 5.85 6.46 -0.02
N GLN A 128 6.37 7.36 0.82
CA GLN A 128 7.78 7.31 1.24
C GLN A 128 8.01 6.08 2.13
N ILE A 129 9.08 5.33 1.84
CA ILE A 129 9.53 4.16 2.59
C ILE A 129 10.94 4.46 3.08
N SER A 130 11.07 4.58 4.40
CA SER A 130 12.32 4.80 5.12
C SER A 130 12.22 4.16 6.49
N PHE A 131 13.36 3.74 7.06
CA PHE A 131 13.43 3.02 8.31
C PHE A 131 14.28 3.76 9.34
N ASP A 132 13.87 3.69 10.60
CA ASP A 132 14.65 4.22 11.72
C ASP A 132 15.81 3.28 12.09
N GLU A 133 16.57 3.64 13.13
CA GLU A 133 17.70 2.84 13.60
C GLU A 133 17.29 1.44 14.09
N HIS A 134 16.04 1.25 14.50
CA HIS A 134 15.51 -0.04 14.94
C HIS A 134 14.97 -0.88 13.77
N GLY A 135 14.68 -0.27 12.62
CA GLY A 135 14.10 -0.91 11.45
C GLY A 135 12.59 -0.72 11.34
N PHE A 136 11.99 0.19 12.12
CA PHE A 136 10.59 0.57 11.98
C PHE A 136 10.43 1.61 10.88
N ARG A 137 9.34 1.51 10.14
CA ARG A 137 9.02 2.50 9.11
C ARG A 137 8.73 3.85 9.77
N HIS A 138 9.38 4.91 9.30
CA HIS A 138 9.19 6.27 9.78
C HIS A 138 9.01 7.25 8.62
N ASN A 139 8.54 8.47 8.91
CA ASN A 139 8.35 9.55 7.94
C ASN A 139 7.39 9.18 6.79
N PHE A 140 6.32 8.46 7.12
CA PHE A 140 5.23 8.11 6.20
C PHE A 140 3.98 8.94 6.50
N SER A 141 2.99 8.85 5.61
CA SER A 141 1.70 9.52 5.79
C SER A 141 0.53 8.58 5.52
N ILE A 142 -0.59 8.86 6.18
CA ILE A 142 -1.85 8.12 6.05
C ILE A 142 -2.93 9.12 5.65
N ASP A 143 -3.69 8.82 4.61
CA ASP A 143 -4.85 9.61 4.25
C ASP A 143 -6.03 9.25 5.17
N ILE A 144 -6.74 10.25 5.66
CA ILE A 144 -8.02 10.08 6.33
C ILE A 144 -9.11 10.32 5.29
N VAL A 145 -9.97 9.32 5.10
CA VAL A 145 -11.03 9.32 4.10
C VAL A 145 -12.39 9.29 4.78
N LYS A 146 -13.38 9.91 4.14
CA LYS A 146 -14.79 9.84 4.51
C LYS A 146 -15.55 9.19 3.37
N MET A 147 -16.46 8.29 3.69
CA MET A 147 -17.37 7.75 2.69
C MET A 147 -18.45 8.78 2.36
N THR A 148 -18.69 8.96 1.07
CA THR A 148 -19.77 9.82 0.56
C THR A 148 -21.08 9.04 0.47
N ILE A 149 -22.19 9.75 0.24
CA ILE A 149 -23.50 9.14 -0.05
C ILE A 149 -23.50 8.23 -1.29
N ASN A 150 -22.47 8.33 -2.14
CA ASN A 150 -22.29 7.51 -3.33
C ASN A 150 -21.41 6.28 -3.07
N SER A 151 -21.11 5.99 -1.79
CA SER A 151 -20.15 4.95 -1.37
C SER A 151 -18.72 5.17 -1.90
N GLU A 152 -18.36 6.40 -2.24
CA GLU A 152 -16.99 6.75 -2.66
C GLU A 152 -16.15 7.23 -1.47
N MET A 153 -14.92 6.76 -1.36
CA MET A 153 -13.98 7.19 -0.32
C MET A 153 -13.26 8.48 -0.73
N THR A 154 -13.64 9.61 -0.15
CA THR A 154 -13.04 10.93 -0.41
C THR A 154 -12.04 11.31 0.67
N LYS A 155 -10.83 11.73 0.30
CA LYS A 155 -9.82 12.23 1.25
C LYS A 155 -10.31 13.55 1.89
N ILE A 156 -10.29 13.60 3.21
CA ILE A 156 -10.69 14.77 4.02
C ILE A 156 -9.55 15.34 4.85
N ALA A 157 -8.52 14.52 5.15
CA ALA A 157 -7.33 14.95 5.84
C ALA A 157 -6.15 14.02 5.53
N GLN A 158 -4.96 14.39 5.98
CA GLN A 158 -3.76 13.56 5.94
C GLN A 158 -3.10 13.61 7.30
N TRP A 159 -2.68 12.45 7.81
CA TRP A 159 -1.81 12.36 8.97
C TRP A 159 -0.37 12.13 8.52
N SER A 160 0.59 12.82 9.14
CA SER A 160 2.01 12.49 9.05
C SER A 160 2.65 12.55 10.42
N GLU A 161 3.77 11.84 10.59
CA GLU A 161 4.52 11.83 11.84
C GLU A 161 5.01 13.23 12.27
N LYS A 162 5.32 14.10 11.29
CA LYS A 162 5.86 15.45 11.54
C LYS A 162 4.79 16.50 11.81
N GLU A 163 3.70 16.45 11.06
CA GLU A 163 2.68 17.53 11.06
C GLU A 163 1.41 17.14 11.82
N GLY A 164 1.29 15.88 12.27
CA GLY A 164 0.03 15.36 12.77
C GLY A 164 -1.03 15.37 11.68
N ILE A 165 -2.27 15.74 12.03
CA ILE A 165 -3.40 15.79 11.08
C ILE A 165 -3.46 17.16 10.39
N SER A 166 -3.37 17.16 9.06
CA SER A 166 -3.65 18.30 8.19
C SER A 166 -4.94 18.09 7.41
N LEU A 167 -5.90 19.00 7.59
CA LEU A 167 -7.18 18.96 6.86
C LEU A 167 -6.94 19.31 5.39
N VAL A 168 -7.61 18.60 4.49
CA VAL A 168 -7.58 18.92 3.05
C VAL A 168 -8.98 19.20 2.53
N PRO A 169 -9.13 20.14 1.57
CA PRO A 169 -10.43 20.38 0.93
C PRO A 169 -10.92 19.09 0.25
N ALA A 170 -12.01 18.55 0.77
CA ALA A 170 -12.61 17.33 0.24
C ALA A 170 -13.18 17.61 -1.16
N LYS A 171 -12.74 16.82 -2.14
CA LYS A 171 -13.25 16.89 -3.52
C LYS A 171 -14.42 15.93 -3.67
N TYR A 172 -15.61 16.40 -3.32
CA TYR A 172 -16.83 15.64 -3.53
C TYR A 172 -17.23 15.67 -5.00
N TYR A 173 -17.42 14.50 -5.62
CA TYR A 173 -18.19 14.43 -6.86
C TYR A 173 -19.65 14.71 -6.52
N ARG A 174 -20.14 15.86 -6.96
CA ARG A 174 -21.57 16.13 -6.94
C ARG A 174 -22.20 15.21 -7.96
N ILE A 175 -23.15 14.38 -7.53
CA ILE A 175 -24.11 13.82 -8.47
C ILE A 175 -24.69 15.03 -9.22
N PRO A 176 -24.75 15.04 -10.56
CA PRO A 176 -25.62 15.96 -11.24
C PRO A 176 -27.01 15.65 -10.68
N THR A 177 -27.47 16.44 -9.70
CA THR A 177 -28.89 16.50 -9.42
C THR A 177 -29.49 16.80 -10.77
N ASP A 178 -30.33 15.90 -11.27
CA ASP A 178 -31.36 16.29 -12.21
C ASP A 178 -32.26 17.28 -11.46
N SER A 179 -31.76 18.49 -11.28
CA SER A 179 -32.39 19.57 -10.55
C SER A 179 -33.39 20.20 -11.51
N GLN A 180 -34.40 19.41 -11.88
CA GLN A 180 -35.66 19.85 -12.47
C GLN A 180 -36.83 19.63 -11.50
N ILE A 181 -36.56 19.65 -10.20
CA ILE A 181 -37.59 19.77 -9.18
C ILE A 181 -37.30 21.02 -8.34
N LEU A 182 -37.46 22.17 -8.98
CA LEU A 182 -37.74 23.43 -8.29
C LEU A 182 -39.16 23.83 -8.70
N ASN A 183 -40.03 24.05 -7.71
CA ASN A 183 -41.44 24.43 -7.85
C ASN A 183 -42.39 23.36 -8.44
N LYS A 184 -42.51 22.19 -7.80
CA LYS A 184 -43.61 21.25 -8.11
C LYS A 184 -44.42 20.95 -6.85
N THR A 185 -45.73 21.18 -6.94
CA THR A 185 -46.71 20.78 -5.94
C THR A 185 -47.21 19.39 -6.29
N PHE A 186 -47.00 18.40 -5.41
CA PHE A 186 -47.53 17.06 -5.58
C PHE A 186 -48.90 16.98 -4.94
N ILE A 187 -49.94 16.74 -5.75
CA ILE A 187 -51.29 16.47 -5.25
C ILE A 187 -51.37 14.96 -5.00
N VAL A 188 -51.54 14.59 -3.73
CA VAL A 188 -51.70 13.19 -3.31
C VAL A 188 -53.18 12.94 -3.05
N THR A 189 -53.76 12.00 -3.78
CA THR A 189 -55.11 11.48 -3.53
C THR A 189 -55.02 10.06 -3.00
N SER A 190 -55.90 9.73 -2.07
CA SER A 190 -56.11 8.37 -1.57
C SER A 190 -57.61 8.06 -1.62
N ILE A 191 -57.94 6.79 -1.84
CA ILE A 191 -59.30 6.28 -1.87
C ILE A 191 -59.44 5.34 -0.67
N LEU A 192 -60.47 5.55 0.15
CA LEU A 192 -60.86 4.69 1.28
C LEU A 192 -61.75 3.55 0.79
#